data_AF-A0A931Z231-F1
#
_entry.id   AF-A0A931Z231-F1
#
_cell.length_a   1.000
_cell.length_b   1.000
_cell.length_c   1.000
_cell.angle_alpha   90.00
_cell.angle_beta   90.00
_cell.angle_gamma   90.00
#
_symmetry.space_group_name_H-M   'P 1'
#
loop_
_entity.id
_entity.type
_entity.pdbx_description
1 polymer ?
#
loop_
_entity_poly.entity_id
_entity_poly.type
_entity_poly.pdbx_seq_one_letter_code
_entity_poly.pdbx_strand_id
1 'polypeptide(L)'
;MTGTTLVILTLNEIEGLRHVFPKIPAAAVDEVLAVDGGSTDGTLEFFADHGVRTVRQTKRGRGEAFRLAARAARHDWLVFFSPDGNEDPNDIPRLVQGLADGHDMVIASRFMAGARSEDDDKFLFASRRWGNLTFTWLANALWPGRARITDTINGFRAVTRSAFERLAPDAEGYAIEFQMSMRALQLRLRVLEIPTVESERFGKGVSKLHAIPVGLQFLRLMVKERLRPIRRR
;
A
#
# COMPACT_ATOMS: atom_id res chain seq x y z
N MET A 1 -10.78 17.13 9.27
CA MET A 1 -9.78 18.22 9.31
C MET A 1 -8.74 17.82 8.30
N THR A 2 -8.55 18.60 7.24
CA THR A 2 -7.59 18.28 6.20
C THR A 2 -6.19 18.17 6.83
N GLY A 3 -5.59 17.00 6.70
CA GLY A 3 -4.30 16.64 7.27
C GLY A 3 -3.96 15.21 6.89
N THR A 4 -2.79 14.74 7.30
CA THR A 4 -2.20 13.48 6.88
C THR A 4 -1.93 12.58 8.07
N THR A 5 -2.47 11.37 8.03
CA THR A 5 -2.07 10.26 8.91
C THR A 5 -1.17 9.31 8.13
N LEU A 6 0.09 9.18 8.57
CA LEU A 6 0.98 8.10 8.17
C LEU A 6 0.58 6.83 8.93
N VAL A 7 0.20 5.80 8.18
CA VAL A 7 -0.20 4.51 8.69
C VAL A 7 0.97 3.54 8.52
N ILE A 8 1.61 3.19 9.63
CA ILE A 8 2.67 2.18 9.67
C ILE A 8 2.03 0.81 9.89
N LEU A 9 2.12 -0.06 8.89
CA LEU A 9 1.59 -1.43 8.93
C LEU A 9 2.68 -2.36 9.45
N THR A 10 2.43 -3.10 10.53
CA THR A 10 3.50 -3.86 11.18
C THR A 10 3.06 -5.24 11.72
N LEU A 11 3.98 -6.19 11.65
CA LEU A 11 3.90 -7.49 12.32
C LEU A 11 5.32 -8.06 12.48
N ASN A 12 5.90 -7.90 13.67
CA ASN A 12 7.28 -8.27 13.98
C ASN A 12 8.32 -7.60 13.07
N GLU A 13 8.32 -6.26 13.02
CA GLU A 13 9.18 -5.46 12.14
C GLU A 13 10.22 -4.64 12.92
N ILE A 14 10.62 -5.07 14.12
CA ILE A 14 11.49 -4.26 15.00
C ILE A 14 12.83 -3.88 14.34
N GLU A 15 13.40 -4.78 13.53
CA GLU A 15 14.67 -4.55 12.84
C GLU A 15 14.53 -3.43 11.80
N GLY A 16 13.51 -3.52 10.94
CA GLY A 16 13.21 -2.48 9.95
C GLY A 16 12.85 -1.15 10.59
N LEU A 17 11.99 -1.17 11.61
CA LEU A 17 11.59 0.04 12.34
C LEU A 17 12.78 0.83 12.89
N ARG A 18 13.77 0.16 13.50
CA ARG A 18 14.96 0.84 14.05
C ARG A 18 15.76 1.60 13.00
N HIS A 19 15.75 1.15 11.75
CA HIS A 19 16.51 1.78 10.66
C HIS A 19 15.68 2.81 9.89
N VAL A 20 14.38 2.55 9.74
CA VAL A 20 13.49 3.30 8.86
C VAL A 20 12.78 4.42 9.60
N PHE A 21 12.34 4.20 10.84
CA PHE A 21 11.56 5.16 11.61
C PHE A 21 12.27 6.52 11.79
N PRO A 22 13.60 6.59 12.08
CA PRO A 22 14.30 7.86 12.19
C PRO A 22 14.40 8.66 10.87
N LYS A 23 14.15 8.00 9.73
CA LYS A 23 14.21 8.61 8.40
C LYS A 23 12.85 9.13 7.92
N ILE A 24 11.77 8.86 8.66
CA ILE A 24 10.43 9.35 8.31
C ILE A 24 10.43 10.88 8.38
N PRO A 25 10.06 11.59 7.30
CA PRO A 25 10.00 13.05 7.30
C PRO A 25 8.80 13.52 8.13
N ALA A 26 8.99 13.67 9.44
CA ALA A 26 7.93 14.00 10.39
C ALA A 26 7.15 15.29 10.03
N ALA A 27 7.81 16.26 9.39
CA ALA A 27 7.17 17.50 8.95
C ALA A 27 6.18 17.32 7.79
N ALA A 28 6.17 16.17 7.12
CA ALA A 28 5.26 15.88 6.01
C ALA A 28 3.92 15.29 6.46
N VAL A 29 3.77 14.96 7.76
CA VAL A 29 2.59 14.25 8.29
C VAL A 29 2.13 14.86 9.61
N ASP A 30 0.82 14.87 9.86
CA ASP A 30 0.22 15.43 11.07
C ASP A 30 0.06 14.37 12.18
N GLU A 31 -0.02 13.11 11.78
CA GLU A 31 -0.19 11.98 12.67
C GLU A 31 0.62 10.77 12.19
N VAL A 32 1.26 10.06 13.12
CA VAL A 32 1.79 8.71 12.89
C VAL A 32 0.93 7.71 13.67
N LEU A 33 0.38 6.74 12.96
CA LEU A 33 -0.49 5.68 13.48
C LEU A 33 0.10 4.33 13.12
N ALA A 34 0.46 3.52 14.11
CA ALA A 34 0.83 2.13 13.90
C ALA A 34 -0.42 1.23 13.92
N VAL A 35 -0.53 0.32 12.96
CA VAL A 35 -1.52 -0.77 12.96
C VAL A 35 -0.79 -2.10 13.05
N ASP A 36 -0.94 -2.73 14.20
CA ASP A 36 -0.16 -3.90 14.60
C ASP A 36 -0.95 -5.20 14.48
N GLY A 37 -0.37 -6.19 13.80
CA GLY A 37 -0.95 -7.51 13.58
C GLY A 37 -0.82 -8.50 14.76
N GLY A 38 -0.32 -8.06 15.92
CA GLY A 38 -0.01 -8.89 17.08
C GLY A 38 1.49 -9.19 17.20
N SER A 39 2.34 -8.16 17.14
CA SER A 39 3.79 -8.33 17.27
C SER A 39 4.22 -8.79 18.67
N THR A 40 5.32 -9.52 18.73
CA THR A 40 5.89 -10.11 19.96
C THR A 40 7.41 -9.92 20.07
N ASP A 41 7.99 -9.04 19.26
CA ASP A 41 9.44 -8.89 19.05
C ASP A 41 10.03 -7.58 19.59
N GLY A 42 9.24 -6.79 20.34
CA GLY A 42 9.64 -5.45 20.78
C GLY A 42 9.07 -4.30 19.93
N THR A 43 8.35 -4.61 18.85
CA THR A 43 7.73 -3.60 17.96
C THR A 43 6.78 -2.65 18.71
N LEU A 44 5.97 -3.18 19.64
CA LEU A 44 4.95 -2.40 20.35
C LEU A 44 5.58 -1.47 21.39
N GLU A 45 6.60 -1.97 22.07
CA GLU A 45 7.44 -1.23 23.02
C GLU A 45 8.15 -0.09 22.30
N PHE A 46 8.73 -0.35 21.12
CA PHE A 46 9.35 0.68 20.29
C PHE A 46 8.38 1.82 19.97
N PHE A 47 7.15 1.53 19.55
CA PHE A 47 6.17 2.58 19.27
C PHE A 47 5.77 3.37 20.52
N ALA A 48 5.62 2.69 21.66
CA ALA A 48 5.31 3.35 22.93
C ALA A 48 6.42 4.33 23.34
N ASP A 49 7.69 3.92 23.23
CA ASP A 49 8.86 4.74 23.55
C ASP A 49 8.98 5.99 22.65
N HIS A 50 8.46 5.91 21.42
CA HIS A 50 8.45 7.02 20.46
C HIS A 50 7.13 7.81 20.46
N GLY A 51 6.23 7.54 21.42
CA GLY A 51 4.95 8.24 21.52
C GLY A 51 3.99 8.00 20.34
N VAL A 52 4.19 6.91 19.59
CA VAL A 52 3.35 6.58 18.44
C VAL A 52 2.09 5.88 18.91
N ARG A 53 0.94 6.36 18.43
CA ARG A 53 -0.34 5.75 18.72
C ARG A 53 -0.45 4.43 17.95
N THR A 54 -0.77 3.36 18.67
CA THR A 54 -0.88 2.02 18.09
C THR A 54 -2.29 1.46 18.22
N VAL A 55 -2.79 0.86 17.14
CA VAL A 55 -4.06 0.13 17.12
C VAL A 55 -3.76 -1.33 16.81
N ARG A 56 -4.20 -2.22 17.70
CA ARG A 56 -4.01 -3.67 17.54
C ARG A 56 -5.14 -4.29 16.73
N GLN A 57 -4.78 -5.16 15.80
CA GLN A 57 -5.73 -5.92 15.00
C GLN A 57 -6.40 -7.02 15.84
N THR A 58 -7.73 -7.10 15.76
CA THR A 58 -8.49 -8.25 16.28
C THR A 58 -8.66 -9.35 15.24
N LYS A 59 -8.61 -9.00 13.94
CA LYS A 59 -8.60 -9.92 12.82
C LYS A 59 -7.30 -9.76 12.03
N ARG A 60 -6.67 -10.89 11.69
CA ARG A 60 -5.40 -10.92 10.96
C ARG A 60 -5.55 -10.45 9.52
N GLY A 61 -4.44 -9.96 8.96
CA GLY A 61 -4.29 -9.71 7.53
C GLY A 61 -4.27 -8.22 7.17
N ARG A 62 -3.53 -7.91 6.10
CA ARG A 62 -3.28 -6.55 5.63
C ARG A 62 -4.55 -5.80 5.22
N GLY A 63 -5.51 -6.48 4.61
CA GLY A 63 -6.84 -5.91 4.35
C GLY A 63 -7.56 -5.37 5.59
N GLU A 64 -7.47 -6.07 6.74
CA GLU A 64 -8.04 -5.55 7.97
C GLU A 64 -7.24 -4.36 8.50
N ALA A 65 -5.92 -4.40 8.40
CA ALA A 65 -5.06 -3.31 8.84
C ALA A 65 -5.42 -1.98 8.15
N PHE A 66 -5.64 -2.00 6.83
CA PHE A 66 -6.08 -0.82 6.07
C PHE A 66 -7.44 -0.30 6.54
N ARG A 67 -8.42 -1.19 6.73
CA ARG A 67 -9.76 -0.80 7.20
C ARG A 67 -9.74 -0.25 8.62
N LEU A 68 -8.92 -0.82 9.49
CA LEU A 68 -8.74 -0.37 10.86
C LEU A 68 -8.04 0.98 10.91
N ALA A 69 -7.00 1.17 10.10
CA ALA A 69 -6.33 2.45 9.92
C ALA A 69 -7.30 3.53 9.46
N ALA A 70 -8.10 3.26 8.42
CA ALA A 70 -9.08 4.22 7.92
C ALA A 70 -10.09 4.62 9.00
N ARG A 71 -10.55 3.69 9.84
CA ARG A 71 -11.45 4.02 10.98
C ARG A 71 -10.76 4.80 12.09
N ALA A 72 -9.48 4.51 12.36
CA ALA A 72 -8.77 5.03 13.52
C ALA A 72 -7.99 6.32 13.24
N ALA A 73 -7.62 6.60 12.00
CA ALA A 73 -6.90 7.80 11.59
C ALA A 73 -7.72 9.06 11.88
N ARG A 74 -7.07 10.12 12.35
CA ARG A 74 -7.72 11.38 12.70
C ARG A 74 -7.93 12.31 11.51
N HIS A 75 -7.14 12.12 10.46
CA HIS A 75 -7.11 13.03 9.32
C HIS A 75 -7.68 12.40 8.04
N ASP A 76 -7.84 13.24 7.02
CA ASP A 76 -8.55 12.91 5.79
C ASP A 76 -7.63 12.30 4.72
N TRP A 77 -6.31 12.41 4.85
CA TRP A 77 -5.34 11.76 3.98
C TRP A 77 -4.64 10.62 4.70
N LEU A 78 -4.60 9.45 4.06
CA LEU A 78 -4.00 8.24 4.61
C LEU A 78 -2.81 7.86 3.74
N VAL A 79 -1.62 7.77 4.32
CA VAL A 79 -0.42 7.26 3.65
C VAL A 79 -0.09 5.90 4.25
N PHE A 80 -0.18 4.82 3.49
CA PHE A 80 0.14 3.47 3.96
C PHE A 80 1.61 3.16 3.72
N PHE A 81 2.30 2.71 4.76
CA PHE A 81 3.75 2.51 4.76
C PHE A 81 4.14 1.20 5.48
N SER A 82 5.06 0.44 4.89
CA SER A 82 5.67 -0.76 5.45
C SER A 82 7.06 -0.43 6.00
N PRO A 83 7.36 -0.64 7.29
CA PRO A 83 8.66 -0.29 7.86
C PRO A 83 9.73 -1.38 7.63
N ASP A 84 9.53 -2.30 6.69
CA ASP A 84 10.41 -3.45 6.42
C ASP A 84 11.69 -3.09 5.63
N GLY A 85 11.82 -1.83 5.18
CA GLY A 85 12.96 -1.32 4.42
C GLY A 85 12.82 -1.37 2.91
N ASN A 86 11.76 -2.00 2.36
CA ASN A 86 11.52 -1.96 0.92
C ASN A 86 11.19 -0.55 0.42
N GLU A 87 10.49 0.24 1.23
CA GLU A 87 9.93 1.53 0.86
C GLU A 87 10.83 2.67 1.37
N ASP A 88 11.14 3.67 0.52
CA ASP A 88 11.90 4.86 0.93
C ASP A 88 10.95 5.89 1.61
N PRO A 89 11.13 6.22 2.90
CA PRO A 89 10.32 7.22 3.58
C PRO A 89 10.35 8.60 2.92
N ASN A 90 11.39 8.92 2.13
CA ASN A 90 11.50 10.19 1.42
C ASN A 90 10.49 10.37 0.29
N ASP A 91 9.75 9.32 -0.08
CA ASP A 91 8.64 9.44 -1.02
C ASP A 91 7.32 9.87 -0.35
N ILE A 92 7.22 9.82 0.98
CA ILE A 92 6.03 10.27 1.73
C ILE A 92 5.61 11.70 1.36
N PRO A 93 6.49 12.72 1.33
CA PRO A 93 6.11 14.08 0.96
C PRO A 93 5.52 14.18 -0.45
N ARG A 94 6.04 13.38 -1.40
CA ARG A 94 5.54 13.34 -2.80
C ARG A 94 4.17 12.70 -2.88
N LEU A 95 3.92 11.64 -2.10
CA LEU A 95 2.60 11.04 -1.97
C LEU A 95 1.57 12.02 -1.39
N VAL A 96 1.95 12.74 -0.33
CA VAL A 96 1.13 13.78 0.30
C VAL A 96 0.84 14.91 -0.68
N GLN A 97 1.86 15.38 -1.40
CA GLN A 97 1.69 16.44 -2.41
C GLN A 97 0.70 16.02 -3.49
N GLY A 98 0.75 14.78 -3.98
CA GLY A 98 -0.21 14.31 -4.98
C GLY A 98 -1.67 14.36 -4.49
N LEU A 99 -1.92 14.06 -3.21
CA LEU A 99 -3.25 14.25 -2.61
C LEU A 99 -3.62 15.73 -2.47
N ALA A 100 -2.66 16.58 -2.10
CA ALA A 100 -2.84 18.04 -2.01
C ALA A 100 -3.18 18.66 -3.37
N ASP A 101 -2.60 18.14 -4.46
CA ASP A 101 -2.90 18.51 -5.85
C ASP A 101 -4.29 18.02 -6.31
N GLY A 102 -5.03 17.36 -5.41
CA GLY A 102 -6.39 16.91 -5.63
C GLY A 102 -6.49 15.50 -6.19
N HIS A 103 -5.45 14.68 -6.21
CA HIS A 103 -5.62 13.28 -6.61
C HIS A 103 -6.38 12.51 -5.52
N ASP A 104 -7.19 11.54 -5.94
CA ASP A 104 -7.96 10.70 -5.03
C ASP A 104 -7.07 9.62 -4.39
N MET A 105 -6.06 9.17 -5.15
CA MET A 105 -5.08 8.15 -4.75
C MET A 105 -3.74 8.43 -5.44
N VAL A 106 -2.65 8.20 -4.73
CA VAL A 106 -1.27 8.28 -5.26
C VAL A 106 -0.57 6.96 -4.98
N ILE A 107 0.05 6.36 -5.99
CA ILE A 107 0.78 5.09 -5.86
C ILE A 107 2.27 5.34 -6.11
N ALA A 108 3.12 4.86 -5.22
CA ALA A 108 4.54 4.77 -5.50
C ALA A 108 4.76 3.57 -6.43
N SER A 109 5.04 3.81 -7.71
CA SER A 109 5.18 2.76 -8.72
C SER A 109 6.63 2.32 -8.90
N ARG A 110 6.85 1.01 -8.89
CA ARG A 110 8.15 0.38 -9.14
C ARG A 110 8.44 0.18 -10.64
N PHE A 111 7.48 0.48 -11.51
CA PHE A 111 7.55 0.14 -12.94
C PHE A 111 7.47 1.35 -13.88
N MET A 112 7.52 2.57 -13.34
CA MET A 112 7.59 3.81 -14.13
C MET A 112 9.03 4.16 -14.53
N ALA A 113 9.17 5.07 -15.51
CA ALA A 113 10.46 5.69 -15.80
C ALA A 113 11.05 6.34 -14.54
N GLY A 114 12.30 6.01 -14.22
CA GLY A 114 12.98 6.46 -13.00
C GLY A 114 12.69 5.63 -11.74
N ALA A 115 11.88 4.58 -11.83
CA ALA A 115 11.64 3.63 -10.74
C ALA A 115 12.61 2.45 -10.78
N ARG A 116 12.77 1.76 -9.65
CA ARG A 116 13.54 0.51 -9.55
C ARG A 116 12.82 -0.49 -8.63
N SER A 117 12.79 -1.77 -9.02
CA SER A 117 12.32 -2.88 -8.17
C SER A 117 13.51 -3.72 -7.69
N GLU A 118 13.38 -4.37 -6.53
CA GLU A 118 14.38 -5.34 -6.03
C GLU A 118 14.63 -6.47 -7.06
N ASP A 119 13.58 -6.84 -7.79
CA ASP A 119 13.62 -7.90 -8.79
C ASP A 119 14.33 -7.51 -10.11
N ASP A 120 14.71 -6.23 -10.28
CA ASP A 120 15.31 -5.74 -11.53
C ASP A 120 16.68 -6.37 -11.78
N ASP A 121 17.41 -6.67 -10.72
CA ASP A 121 18.72 -7.34 -10.78
C ASP A 121 18.59 -8.85 -11.08
N LYS A 122 17.35 -9.38 -11.12
CA LYS A 122 17.02 -10.80 -11.32
C LYS A 122 16.03 -11.02 -12.48
N PHE A 123 16.05 -10.14 -13.49
CA PHE A 123 15.04 -10.01 -14.55
C PHE A 123 14.52 -11.34 -15.17
N LEU A 124 15.40 -12.32 -15.41
CA LEU A 124 15.04 -13.62 -16.00
C LEU A 124 14.33 -14.59 -15.03
N PHE A 125 14.48 -14.40 -13.72
CA PHE A 125 13.90 -15.24 -12.67
C PHE A 125 12.87 -14.49 -11.80
N ALA A 126 12.56 -13.24 -12.16
CA ALA A 126 11.66 -12.33 -11.47
C ALA A 126 10.17 -12.67 -11.69
N SER A 127 9.75 -13.87 -11.30
CA SER A 127 8.35 -14.33 -11.41
C SER A 127 7.36 -13.36 -10.74
N ARG A 128 7.78 -12.68 -9.67
CA ARG A 128 6.99 -11.63 -8.99
C ARG A 128 6.79 -10.39 -9.87
N ARG A 129 7.86 -9.89 -10.52
CA ARG A 129 7.77 -8.76 -11.47
C ARG A 129 6.84 -9.07 -12.63
N TRP A 130 7.04 -10.21 -13.29
CA TRP A 130 6.20 -10.61 -14.42
C TRP A 130 4.74 -10.80 -14.01
N GLY A 131 4.49 -11.45 -12.88
CA GLY A 131 3.14 -11.57 -12.32
C GLY A 131 2.48 -10.20 -12.11
N ASN A 132 3.19 -9.26 -11.46
CA ASN A 132 2.67 -7.91 -11.23
C ASN A 132 2.36 -7.19 -12.54
N LEU A 133 3.26 -7.23 -13.52
CA LEU A 133 3.05 -6.62 -14.83
C LEU A 133 1.85 -7.24 -15.57
N THR A 134 1.69 -8.57 -15.51
CA THR A 134 0.54 -9.26 -16.10
C THR A 134 -0.78 -8.83 -15.45
N PHE A 135 -0.86 -8.78 -14.12
CA PHE A 135 -2.08 -8.35 -13.43
C PHE A 135 -2.39 -6.87 -13.64
N THR A 136 -1.37 -6.02 -13.69
CA THR A 136 -1.50 -4.62 -14.08
C THR A 136 -2.05 -4.48 -15.49
N TRP A 137 -1.50 -5.21 -16.47
CA TRP A 137 -1.98 -5.17 -17.85
C TRP A 137 -3.44 -5.62 -17.94
N LEU A 138 -3.79 -6.75 -17.29
CA LEU A 138 -5.15 -7.27 -17.25
C LEU A 138 -6.12 -6.27 -16.62
N ALA A 139 -5.75 -5.62 -15.53
CA ALA A 139 -6.62 -4.65 -14.87
C ALA A 139 -6.92 -3.44 -15.78
N ASN A 140 -5.89 -2.89 -16.44
CA ASN A 140 -6.07 -1.80 -17.40
C ASN A 140 -6.90 -2.22 -18.63
N ALA A 141 -6.76 -3.47 -19.08
CA ALA A 141 -7.53 -4.01 -20.20
C ALA A 141 -9.01 -4.24 -19.85
N LEU A 142 -9.31 -4.74 -18.64
CA LEU A 142 -10.68 -5.01 -18.20
C LEU A 142 -11.47 -3.75 -17.84
N TRP A 143 -10.80 -2.71 -17.35
CA TRP A 143 -11.41 -1.43 -16.97
C TRP A 143 -10.76 -0.26 -17.70
N PRO A 144 -10.97 -0.14 -19.03
CA PRO A 144 -10.37 0.93 -19.81
C PRO A 144 -10.89 2.29 -19.37
N GLY A 145 -9.99 3.26 -19.26
CA GLY A 145 -10.29 4.60 -18.78
C GLY A 145 -9.18 5.60 -19.08
N ARG A 146 -9.31 6.79 -18.50
CA ARG A 146 -8.30 7.86 -18.62
C ARG A 146 -7.06 7.55 -17.78
N ALA A 147 -7.24 6.96 -16.60
CA ALA A 147 -6.14 6.52 -15.77
C ALA A 147 -5.58 5.18 -16.30
N ARG A 148 -4.26 5.08 -16.38
CA ARG A 148 -3.53 3.82 -16.55
C ARG A 148 -2.58 3.69 -15.38
N ILE A 149 -2.71 2.60 -14.63
CA ILE A 149 -1.87 2.31 -13.47
C ILE A 149 -0.76 1.37 -13.94
N THR A 150 0.48 1.64 -13.55
CA THR A 150 1.66 0.82 -13.87
C THR A 150 2.00 -0.17 -12.75
N ASP A 151 1.65 0.13 -11.50
CA ASP A 151 1.82 -0.79 -10.38
C ASP A 151 0.54 -0.95 -9.55
N THR A 152 -0.28 -1.93 -9.93
CA THR A 152 -1.57 -2.14 -9.28
C THR A 152 -1.47 -2.76 -7.88
N ILE A 153 -0.30 -3.27 -7.48
CA ILE A 153 -0.15 -4.13 -6.30
C ILE A 153 0.71 -3.47 -5.21
N ASN A 154 1.48 -2.42 -5.50
CA ASN A 154 2.37 -1.86 -4.48
C ASN A 154 1.64 -1.29 -3.26
N GLY A 155 2.12 -1.65 -2.07
CA GLY A 155 1.54 -1.26 -0.79
C GLY A 155 1.77 0.20 -0.43
N PHE A 156 2.85 0.80 -0.95
CA PHE A 156 3.20 2.19 -0.70
C PHE A 156 2.31 3.12 -1.52
N ARG A 157 1.26 3.63 -0.87
CA ARG A 157 0.25 4.46 -1.53
C ARG A 157 -0.41 5.40 -0.54
N ALA A 158 -0.86 6.52 -1.06
CA ALA A 158 -1.69 7.46 -0.32
C ALA A 158 -3.09 7.53 -0.93
N VAL A 159 -4.10 7.78 -0.10
CA VAL A 159 -5.50 7.86 -0.53
C VAL A 159 -6.25 8.85 0.35
N THR A 160 -7.20 9.57 -0.24
CA THR A 160 -8.14 10.36 0.57
C THR A 160 -9.14 9.43 1.27
N ARG A 161 -9.60 9.80 2.46
CA ARG A 161 -10.63 9.08 3.21
C ARG A 161 -11.89 8.88 2.37
N SER A 162 -12.34 9.94 1.70
CA SER A 162 -13.49 9.90 0.78
C SER A 162 -13.28 8.87 -0.35
N ALA A 163 -12.09 8.83 -0.97
CA ALA A 163 -11.79 7.83 -1.97
C ALA A 163 -11.74 6.42 -1.37
N PHE A 164 -11.14 6.22 -0.21
CA PHE A 164 -11.10 4.92 0.47
C PHE A 164 -12.51 4.40 0.80
N GLU A 165 -13.40 5.26 1.29
CA GLU A 165 -14.81 4.93 1.56
C GLU A 165 -15.58 4.59 0.29
N ARG A 166 -15.36 5.33 -0.80
CA ARG A 166 -15.95 5.03 -2.11
C ARG A 166 -15.43 3.71 -2.69
N LEU A 167 -14.15 3.40 -2.49
CA LEU A 167 -13.54 2.13 -2.89
C LEU A 167 -14.09 0.96 -2.06
N ALA A 168 -14.47 1.21 -0.80
CA ALA A 168 -15.06 0.24 0.14
C ALA A 168 -14.35 -1.13 0.15
N PRO A 169 -13.00 -1.19 0.29
CA PRO A 169 -12.26 -2.42 0.07
C PRO A 169 -12.62 -3.53 1.07
N ASP A 170 -13.02 -4.69 0.54
CA ASP A 170 -13.41 -5.89 1.29
C ASP A 170 -12.44 -7.07 1.09
N ALA A 171 -11.42 -6.92 0.24
CA ALA A 171 -10.39 -7.93 0.05
C ALA A 171 -9.58 -8.19 1.33
N GLU A 172 -9.10 -9.43 1.44
CA GLU A 172 -8.26 -9.90 2.54
C GLU A 172 -6.79 -9.89 2.15
N GLY A 173 -5.90 -9.83 3.16
CA GLY A 173 -4.46 -9.93 2.95
C GLY A 173 -3.93 -8.92 1.94
N TYR A 174 -2.96 -9.35 1.12
CA TYR A 174 -2.29 -8.54 0.09
C TYR A 174 -3.11 -8.30 -1.18
N ALA A 175 -4.36 -8.78 -1.22
CA ALA A 175 -5.24 -8.54 -2.37
C ALA A 175 -5.95 -7.17 -2.28
N ILE A 176 -5.85 -6.49 -1.13
CA ILE A 176 -6.51 -5.18 -0.92
C ILE A 176 -5.94 -4.09 -1.82
N GLU A 177 -4.62 -4.04 -1.98
CA GLU A 177 -3.93 -3.11 -2.86
C GLU A 177 -4.43 -3.26 -4.30
N PHE A 178 -4.48 -4.49 -4.76
CA PHE A 178 -4.93 -4.82 -6.09
C PHE A 178 -6.42 -4.48 -6.28
N GLN A 179 -7.27 -4.79 -5.29
CA GLN A 179 -8.68 -4.43 -5.31
C GLN A 179 -8.89 -2.91 -5.38
N MET A 180 -8.15 -2.15 -4.58
CA MET A 180 -8.23 -0.68 -4.57
C MET A 180 -7.87 -0.12 -5.95
N SER A 181 -6.82 -0.65 -6.60
CA SER A 181 -6.44 -0.24 -7.96
C SER A 181 -7.53 -0.54 -8.99
N MET A 182 -8.09 -1.76 -8.97
CA MET A 182 -9.19 -2.13 -9.87
C MET A 182 -10.44 -1.26 -9.66
N ARG A 183 -10.81 -1.00 -8.40
CA ARG A 183 -11.97 -0.16 -8.08
C ARG A 183 -11.73 1.31 -8.38
N ALA A 184 -10.48 1.79 -8.27
CA ALA A 184 -10.12 3.13 -8.69
C ALA A 184 -10.32 3.32 -10.20
N LEU A 185 -9.93 2.32 -11.01
CA LEU A 185 -10.21 2.30 -12.45
C LEU A 185 -11.73 2.26 -12.74
N GLN A 186 -12.48 1.40 -12.06
CA GLN A 186 -13.94 1.30 -12.21
C GLN A 186 -14.66 2.63 -11.90
N LEU A 187 -14.27 3.30 -10.81
CA LEU A 187 -14.84 4.56 -10.36
C LEU A 187 -14.27 5.79 -11.10
N ARG A 188 -13.26 5.60 -11.97
CA ARG A 188 -12.51 6.68 -12.64
C ARG A 188 -11.98 7.72 -11.64
N LEU A 189 -11.38 7.23 -10.56
CA LEU A 189 -10.68 8.08 -9.62
C LEU A 189 -9.47 8.75 -10.29
N ARG A 190 -9.10 9.93 -9.80
CA ARG A 190 -7.87 10.62 -10.18
C ARG A 190 -6.71 9.93 -9.48
N VAL A 191 -6.00 9.08 -10.22
CA VAL A 191 -4.82 8.35 -9.71
C VAL A 191 -3.56 8.98 -10.26
N LEU A 192 -2.64 9.35 -9.38
CA LEU A 192 -1.27 9.73 -9.73
C LEU A 192 -0.34 8.56 -9.41
N GLU A 193 0.71 8.38 -10.21
CA GLU A 193 1.81 7.49 -9.87
C GLU A 193 3.11 8.30 -9.79
N ILE A 194 3.94 7.99 -8.79
CA ILE A 194 5.29 8.54 -8.66
C ILE A 194 6.30 7.39 -8.76
N PRO A 195 7.47 7.58 -9.41
CA PRO A 195 8.51 6.56 -9.37
C PRO A 195 9.09 6.42 -7.96
N THR A 196 9.31 5.18 -7.53
CA THR A 196 9.96 4.81 -6.26
C THR A 196 11.06 3.77 -6.49
N VAL A 197 12.00 3.69 -5.55
CA VAL A 197 13.02 2.65 -5.50
C VAL A 197 12.66 1.64 -4.42
N GLU A 198 12.46 0.37 -4.80
CA GLU A 198 12.29 -0.73 -3.86
C GLU A 198 13.66 -1.27 -3.45
N SER A 199 14.02 -1.11 -2.17
CA SER A 199 15.29 -1.61 -1.61
C SER A 199 15.11 -3.02 -1.01
N GLU A 200 16.19 -3.67 -0.57
CA GLU A 200 16.09 -4.96 0.14
C GLU A 200 15.45 -4.79 1.53
N ARG A 201 14.75 -5.83 2.00
CA ARG A 201 14.16 -5.84 3.35
C ARG A 201 15.22 -5.97 4.42
N PHE A 202 15.00 -5.31 5.56
CA PHE A 202 15.72 -5.61 6.78
C PHE A 202 15.24 -6.95 7.37
N GLY A 203 16.18 -7.77 7.83
CA GLY A 203 15.92 -9.06 8.45
C GLY A 203 15.71 -10.26 7.50
N LYS A 204 15.72 -11.47 8.07
CA LYS A 204 15.62 -12.77 7.36
C LYS A 204 14.20 -13.13 6.93
N GLY A 205 13.36 -12.14 6.64
CA GLY A 205 12.02 -12.33 6.13
C GLY A 205 12.06 -12.76 4.68
N VAL A 206 12.43 -14.03 4.41
CA VAL A 206 12.24 -14.60 3.06
C VAL A 206 10.79 -14.36 2.70
N SER A 207 10.53 -13.66 1.59
CA SER A 207 9.20 -13.54 1.02
C SER A 207 8.70 -14.96 0.68
N LYS A 208 8.09 -15.64 1.65
CA LYS A 208 7.47 -16.95 1.49
C LYS A 208 6.12 -16.84 0.79
N LEU A 209 5.97 -15.85 -0.11
CA LEU A 209 4.80 -15.72 -0.96
C LEU A 209 4.98 -16.71 -2.10
N HIS A 210 4.28 -17.84 -2.01
CA HIS A 210 4.15 -18.76 -3.13
C HIS A 210 3.39 -18.05 -4.26
N ALA A 211 4.06 -17.81 -5.38
CA ALA A 211 3.54 -17.01 -6.49
C ALA A 211 2.22 -17.56 -7.07
N ILE A 212 2.06 -18.89 -7.13
CA ILE A 212 0.90 -19.53 -7.78
C ILE A 212 -0.40 -19.35 -6.97
N PRO A 213 -0.46 -19.68 -5.66
CA PRO A 213 -1.66 -19.41 -4.85
C PRO A 213 -2.09 -17.94 -4.85
N VAL A 214 -1.12 -17.02 -4.79
CA VAL A 214 -1.39 -15.57 -4.81
C VAL A 214 -1.94 -15.14 -6.18
N GLY A 215 -1.35 -15.63 -7.28
CA GLY A 215 -1.84 -15.35 -8.62
C GLY A 215 -3.27 -15.85 -8.84
N LEU A 216 -3.62 -17.05 -8.36
CA LEU A 216 -4.99 -17.57 -8.42
C LEU A 216 -5.96 -16.72 -7.57
N GLN A 217 -5.52 -16.25 -6.40
CA GLN A 217 -6.32 -15.34 -5.57
C GLN A 217 -6.62 -14.04 -6.32
N PHE A 218 -5.61 -13.45 -6.97
CA PHE A 218 -5.78 -12.22 -7.76
C PHE A 218 -6.70 -12.44 -8.94
N LEU A 219 -6.54 -13.52 -9.70
CA LEU A 219 -7.43 -13.83 -10.82
C LEU A 219 -8.89 -14.00 -10.36
N ARG A 220 -9.14 -14.74 -9.27
CA ARG A 220 -10.49 -14.89 -8.69
C ARG A 220 -11.07 -13.55 -8.27
N LEU A 221 -10.25 -12.69 -7.66
CA LEU A 221 -10.65 -11.35 -7.28
C LEU A 221 -11.02 -10.50 -8.51
N MET A 222 -10.21 -10.53 -9.58
CA MET A 222 -10.54 -9.81 -10.83
C MET A 222 -11.88 -10.25 -11.40
N VAL A 223 -12.12 -11.56 -11.46
CA VAL A 223 -13.40 -12.10 -11.95
C VAL A 223 -14.56 -11.65 -11.06
N LYS A 224 -14.40 -11.71 -9.73
CA LYS A 224 -15.40 -11.21 -8.77
C LYS A 224 -15.72 -9.73 -9.02
N GLU A 225 -14.69 -8.88 -9.12
CA GLU A 225 -14.85 -7.43 -9.35
C GLU A 225 -15.48 -7.13 -10.72
N ARG A 226 -15.20 -7.95 -11.74
CA ARG A 226 -15.79 -7.79 -13.08
C ARG A 226 -17.27 -8.17 -13.10
N LEU A 227 -17.65 -9.24 -12.39
CA LEU A 227 -19.03 -9.73 -12.31
C LEU A 227 -19.90 -8.91 -11.33
N ARG A 228 -19.29 -8.26 -10.34
CA ARG A 228 -19.97 -7.43 -9.34
C ARG A 228 -19.32 -6.04 -9.28
N PRO A 229 -19.46 -5.22 -10.34
CA PRO A 229 -18.80 -3.94 -10.42
C PRO A 229 -19.32 -2.97 -9.36
N ILE A 230 -18.42 -2.15 -8.83
CA ILE A 230 -18.81 -1.08 -7.91
C ILE A 230 -19.58 0.00 -8.67
N ARG A 231 -20.75 0.38 -8.16
CA ARG A 231 -21.59 1.40 -8.80
C ARG A 231 -21.01 2.77 -8.52
N ARG A 232 -20.92 3.62 -9.56
CA ARG A 232 -20.73 5.05 -9.38
C ARG A 232 -22.02 5.61 -8.80
N ARG A 233 -21.95 6.12 -7.58
CA ARG A 233 -22.99 7.01 -7.05
C ARG A 233 -22.76 8.40 -7.60
#